data_AF-A0AA95GG27-F1
#
_entry.id   AF-A0AA95GG27-F1
#
_cell.length_a   1.000
_cell.length_b   1.000
_cell.length_c   1.000
_cell.angle_alpha   90.00
_cell.angle_beta   90.00
_cell.angle_gamma   90.00
#
_symmetry.space_group_name_H-M   'P 1'
#
loop_
_entity.id
_entity.type
_entity.pdbx_description
1 polymer ?
#
loop_
_entity_poly.entity_id
_entity_poly.type
_entity_poly.pdbx_seq_one_letter_code
_entity_poly.pdbx_strand_id
1 'polypeptide(L)'
;MAGEDTIILNNGYANGGEEQDTYVIERYNPHEYKKNLLWNQSHYLWDADNQEWNYIDEDKKEFNVVVTIDEQQFKDKSIVNLNYKLDEIKNLKLVGNDIHIHFSIVDSQFTTDKDNNIKLILKNAYKNMDNEGLIVNHEYILQTIDGFLLSMDPSQKIKK
;
A
#
# COMPACT_ATOMS: atom_id res chain seq x y z
N MET A 1 18.02 14.83 -11.12
CA MET A 1 18.54 14.05 -9.98
C MET A 1 17.30 13.57 -9.27
N ALA A 2 16.88 12.35 -9.59
CA ALA A 2 15.92 11.63 -8.75
C ALA A 2 16.68 11.19 -7.48
N GLY A 3 15.95 10.97 -6.39
CA GLY A 3 16.53 10.57 -5.12
C GLY A 3 15.63 9.55 -4.46
N GLU A 4 16.19 8.79 -3.53
CA GLU A 4 15.44 7.83 -2.71
C GLU A 4 14.38 8.58 -1.88
N ASP A 5 13.12 8.54 -2.32
CA ASP A 5 12.03 9.24 -1.67
C ASP A 5 11.34 8.33 -0.65
N THR A 6 10.95 8.92 0.49
CA THR A 6 10.12 8.24 1.50
C THR A 6 8.75 8.89 1.59
N ILE A 7 7.70 8.16 1.26
CA ILE A 7 6.32 8.66 1.30
C ILE A 7 5.53 7.95 2.40
N ILE A 8 4.91 8.72 3.29
CA ILE A 8 4.03 8.20 4.35
C ILE A 8 2.56 8.27 3.89
N LEU A 9 1.90 7.13 3.74
CA LEU A 9 0.53 7.01 3.25
C LEU A 9 -0.40 6.44 4.32
N ASN A 10 -1.53 7.13 4.56
CA ASN A 10 -2.63 6.61 5.39
C ASN A 10 -3.77 6.02 4.54
N ASN A 11 -3.96 6.56 3.34
CA ASN A 11 -4.90 6.19 2.28
C ASN A 11 -4.49 7.02 1.06
N GLY A 12 -4.57 6.49 -0.17
CA GLY A 12 -4.24 7.31 -1.35
C GLY A 12 -3.48 6.60 -2.46
N TYR A 13 -3.01 7.43 -3.38
CA TYR A 13 -2.22 7.04 -4.54
C TYR A 13 -0.85 7.69 -4.48
N ALA A 14 0.19 6.90 -4.68
CA ALA A 14 1.53 7.41 -4.92
C ALA A 14 1.96 7.08 -6.34
N ASN A 15 2.48 8.10 -7.03
CA ASN A 15 3.15 7.93 -8.31
C ASN A 15 4.64 7.83 -8.01
N GLY A 16 5.22 6.68 -8.30
CA GLY A 16 6.63 6.42 -8.08
C GLY A 16 7.52 7.13 -9.09
N GLY A 17 8.74 7.43 -8.65
CA GLY A 17 9.73 8.19 -9.41
C GLY A 17 10.63 7.30 -10.26
N GLU A 18 11.86 7.77 -10.46
CA GLU A 18 12.97 6.92 -10.93
C GLU A 18 13.74 6.43 -9.71
N GLU A 19 14.37 5.25 -9.81
CA GLU A 19 15.21 4.64 -8.77
C GLU A 19 14.42 3.88 -7.68
N GLN A 20 15.04 3.67 -6.51
CA GLN A 20 14.45 2.87 -5.43
C GLN A 20 13.66 3.74 -4.47
N ASP A 21 12.33 3.59 -4.49
CA ASP A 21 11.44 4.33 -3.58
C ASP A 21 11.09 3.52 -2.34
N THR A 22 10.87 4.22 -1.23
CA THR A 22 10.40 3.63 0.02
C THR A 22 9.04 4.19 0.43
N TYR A 23 8.03 3.35 0.44
CA TYR A 23 6.70 3.72 0.90
C TYR A 23 6.48 3.23 2.32
N VAL A 24 6.09 4.12 3.23
CA VAL A 24 5.71 3.77 4.58
C VAL A 24 4.21 3.95 4.70
N ILE A 25 3.49 2.87 4.96
CA ILE A 25 2.04 2.91 5.14
C ILE A 25 1.78 2.89 6.65
N GLU A 26 1.24 4.00 7.15
CA GLU A 26 0.91 4.23 8.57
C GLU A 26 -0.57 4.48 8.75
N ARG A 27 -1.10 4.20 9.95
CA ARG A 27 -2.53 4.37 10.19
C ARG A 27 -2.74 5.77 10.73
N TYR A 28 -3.75 6.42 10.17
CA TYR A 28 -4.29 7.64 10.73
C TYR A 28 -4.76 7.39 12.17
N ASN A 29 -4.02 7.90 13.15
CA ASN A 29 -4.51 8.05 14.51
C ASN A 29 -5.29 9.37 14.59
N PRO A 30 -6.64 9.32 14.67
CA PRO A 30 -7.46 10.53 14.67
C PRO A 30 -7.18 11.42 15.88
N HIS A 31 -6.66 10.87 16.97
CA HIS A 31 -6.36 11.62 18.19
C HIS A 31 -4.99 12.31 18.14
N GLU A 32 -3.98 11.70 17.54
CA GLU A 32 -2.62 12.27 17.47
C GLU A 32 -2.47 13.32 16.36
N TYR A 33 -3.12 13.11 15.22
CA TYR A 33 -2.94 13.98 14.04
C TYR A 33 -4.01 15.06 13.88
N LYS A 34 -5.01 15.08 14.78
CA LYS A 34 -6.10 16.08 14.81
C LYS A 34 -5.62 17.53 14.82
N LYS A 35 -4.42 17.77 15.35
CA LYS A 35 -3.82 19.11 15.51
C LYS A 35 -3.04 19.63 14.29
N ASN A 36 -2.56 18.75 13.42
CA ASN A 36 -1.51 19.11 12.45
C ASN A 36 -1.93 19.01 10.98
N LEU A 37 -3.13 18.50 10.68
CA LEU A 37 -3.58 18.28 9.30
C LEU A 37 -4.95 18.95 9.09
N LEU A 38 -4.96 20.09 8.39
CA LEU A 38 -6.16 20.90 8.13
C LEU A 38 -7.24 20.18 7.30
N TRP A 39 -6.90 19.06 6.66
CA TRP A 39 -7.83 18.21 5.90
C TRP A 39 -8.59 17.19 6.77
N ASN A 40 -8.40 17.22 8.09
CA ASN A 40 -9.17 16.51 9.12
C ASN A 40 -10.65 16.97 9.22
N GLN A 41 -11.26 17.37 8.12
CA GLN A 41 -12.71 17.34 7.97
C GLN A 41 -13.02 15.93 7.44
N SER A 42 -13.23 15.03 8.40
CA SER A 42 -13.17 13.56 8.34
C SER A 42 -14.21 12.90 7.45
N HIS A 43 -14.26 13.21 6.16
CA HIS A 43 -15.28 12.64 5.29
C HIS A 43 -14.76 12.26 3.91
N TYR A 44 -13.48 12.01 3.68
CA TYR A 44 -12.99 11.67 2.34
C TYR A 44 -12.20 10.36 2.31
N LEU A 45 -12.55 9.47 1.38
CA LEU A 45 -11.83 8.25 1.04
C LEU A 45 -11.22 8.41 -0.36
N TRP A 46 -9.99 7.95 -0.57
CA TRP A 46 -9.44 7.89 -1.91
C TRP A 46 -10.08 6.77 -2.72
N ASP A 47 -10.58 7.12 -3.91
CA ASP A 47 -11.01 6.20 -4.94
C ASP A 47 -9.85 5.96 -5.92
N ALA A 48 -9.26 4.77 -5.82
CA ALA A 48 -8.15 4.38 -6.66
C ALA A 48 -8.51 4.17 -8.13
N ASP A 49 -9.76 3.80 -8.42
CA ASP A 49 -10.19 3.50 -9.79
C ASP A 49 -10.41 4.81 -10.58
N ASN A 50 -10.95 5.84 -9.91
CA ASN A 50 -11.22 7.15 -10.49
C ASN A 50 -10.14 8.21 -10.19
N GLN A 51 -9.17 7.89 -9.33
CA GLN A 51 -8.11 8.78 -8.86
C GLN A 51 -8.65 10.09 -8.24
N GLU A 52 -9.66 9.98 -7.38
CA GLU A 52 -10.30 11.14 -6.75
C GLU A 52 -10.59 10.90 -5.25
N TRP A 53 -10.79 11.99 -4.51
CA TRP A 53 -11.22 11.93 -3.10
C TRP A 53 -12.74 11.99 -3.02
N ASN A 54 -13.37 10.93 -2.52
CA ASN A 54 -14.82 10.78 -2.44
C ASN A 54 -15.35 10.99 -1.03
N TYR A 55 -16.47 11.73 -0.92
CA TYR A 55 -17.09 11.98 0.37
C TYR A 55 -17.69 10.68 0.96
N ILE A 56 -17.43 10.38 2.23
CA ILE A 56 -17.95 9.25 2.98
C ILE A 56 -18.70 9.71 4.23
N ASP A 57 -19.90 9.15 4.39
CA ASP A 57 -20.80 9.39 5.52
C ASP A 57 -20.36 8.58 6.76
N GLU A 58 -20.37 9.21 7.94
CA GLU A 58 -19.81 8.67 9.20
C GLU A 58 -20.45 7.34 9.64
N ASP A 59 -21.66 7.05 9.15
CA ASP A 59 -22.41 5.84 9.50
C ASP A 59 -21.90 4.58 8.78
N LYS A 60 -21.12 4.71 7.70
CA LYS A 60 -20.44 3.57 7.04
C LYS A 60 -19.08 3.32 7.69
N LYS A 61 -19.16 2.76 8.88
CA LYS A 61 -18.07 2.50 9.82
C LYS A 61 -17.04 1.43 9.39
N GLU A 62 -17.02 0.98 8.14
CA GLU A 62 -15.97 0.10 7.61
C GLU A 62 -14.83 0.95 7.04
N PHE A 63 -13.73 1.05 7.77
CA PHE A 63 -12.53 1.72 7.29
C PHE A 63 -11.77 0.79 6.35
N ASN A 64 -12.16 0.79 5.09
CA ASN A 64 -11.43 0.10 4.02
C ASN A 64 -10.37 1.06 3.46
N VAL A 65 -9.13 0.90 3.87
CA VAL A 65 -8.01 1.70 3.35
C VAL A 65 -7.59 1.13 2.00
N VAL A 66 -7.48 2.00 0.99
CA VAL A 66 -6.99 1.62 -0.33
C VAL A 66 -5.72 2.39 -0.62
N VAL A 67 -4.60 1.69 -0.70
CA VAL A 67 -3.32 2.29 -1.10
C VAL A 67 -2.95 1.75 -2.46
N THR A 68 -2.67 2.66 -3.40
CA THR A 68 -2.18 2.34 -4.72
C THR A 68 -0.80 2.95 -4.90
N ILE A 69 0.17 2.12 -5.27
CA ILE A 69 1.52 2.54 -5.65
C ILE A 69 1.65 2.25 -7.14
N ASP A 70 1.88 3.30 -7.93
CA ASP A 70 2.06 3.22 -9.38
C ASP A 70 3.49 3.59 -9.76
N GLU A 71 4.34 2.57 -9.79
CA GLU A 71 5.69 2.65 -10.31
C GLU A 71 5.67 2.48 -11.83
N GLN A 72 6.19 3.45 -12.56
CA GLN A 72 6.17 3.43 -14.03
C GLN A 72 7.50 2.95 -14.63
N GLN A 73 8.57 2.88 -13.84
CA GLN A 73 9.90 2.58 -14.33
C GLN A 73 10.17 1.08 -14.42
N PHE A 74 10.83 0.69 -15.51
CA PHE A 74 11.16 -0.70 -15.82
C PHE A 74 12.47 -1.13 -15.14
N LYS A 75 12.41 -2.28 -14.44
CA LYS A 75 13.50 -2.93 -13.69
C LYS A 75 13.96 -2.17 -12.44
N ASP A 76 13.16 -1.21 -11.98
CA ASP A 76 13.35 -0.61 -10.68
C ASP A 76 12.73 -1.47 -9.58
N LYS A 77 12.98 -1.07 -8.34
CA LYS A 77 12.58 -1.79 -7.15
C LYS A 77 12.08 -0.79 -6.11
N SER A 78 10.99 -1.11 -5.43
CA SER A 78 10.47 -0.30 -4.35
C SER A 78 10.20 -1.13 -3.09
N ILE A 79 10.44 -0.51 -1.93
CA ILE A 79 10.20 -1.10 -0.63
C ILE A 79 8.92 -0.52 -0.06
N VAL A 80 7.98 -1.38 0.33
CA VAL A 80 6.71 -1.01 0.95
C VAL A 80 6.72 -1.49 2.40
N ASN A 81 6.87 -0.57 3.32
CA ASN A 81 6.84 -0.78 4.76
C ASN A 81 5.43 -0.59 5.28
N LEU A 82 4.77 -1.68 5.68
CA LEU A 82 3.55 -1.64 6.46
C LEU A 82 3.90 -1.51 7.94
N ASN A 83 3.70 -0.33 8.52
CA ASN A 83 3.90 -0.10 9.96
C ASN A 83 2.74 -0.68 10.81
N TYR A 84 2.27 -1.88 10.46
CA TYR A 84 1.22 -2.64 11.14
C TYR A 84 1.61 -4.08 11.41
N LYS A 85 1.00 -4.67 12.42
CA LYS A 85 1.02 -6.13 12.60
C LYS A 85 -0.07 -6.74 11.74
N LEU A 86 0.28 -7.76 10.98
CA LEU A 86 -0.64 -8.45 10.11
C LEU A 86 -1.46 -9.46 10.93
N ASP A 87 -2.78 -9.42 10.76
CA ASP A 87 -3.67 -10.43 11.34
C ASP A 87 -3.81 -11.60 10.37
N GLU A 88 -4.33 -11.32 9.17
CA GLU A 88 -4.55 -12.33 8.14
C GLU A 88 -4.42 -11.74 6.72
N ILE A 89 -3.88 -12.54 5.79
CA ILE A 89 -3.96 -12.25 4.36
C ILE A 89 -5.29 -12.79 3.84
N LYS A 90 -6.24 -11.90 3.56
CA LYS A 90 -7.58 -12.27 3.05
C LYS A 90 -7.54 -12.68 1.58
N ASN A 91 -6.73 -12.01 0.77
CA ASN A 91 -6.61 -12.28 -0.67
C ASN A 91 -5.29 -11.77 -1.22
N LEU A 92 -4.69 -12.51 -2.16
CA LEU A 92 -3.55 -12.09 -2.97
C LEU A 92 -3.83 -12.52 -4.41
N LYS A 93 -3.89 -11.55 -5.34
CA LYS A 93 -4.18 -11.84 -6.74
C LYS A 93 -3.40 -10.95 -7.69
N LEU A 94 -3.08 -11.50 -8.84
CA LEU A 94 -2.61 -10.75 -10.00
C LEU A 94 -3.83 -10.32 -10.84
N VAL A 95 -3.94 -9.04 -11.14
CA VAL A 95 -5.00 -8.48 -12.01
C VAL A 95 -4.31 -7.74 -13.16
N GLY A 96 -4.31 -8.35 -14.35
CA GLY A 96 -3.51 -7.84 -15.46
C GLY A 96 -2.02 -7.86 -15.10
N ASN A 97 -1.44 -6.68 -14.95
CA ASN A 97 -0.03 -6.45 -14.62
C ASN A 97 0.21 -6.09 -13.14
N ASP A 98 -0.88 -5.96 -12.36
CA ASP A 98 -0.86 -5.37 -11.03
C ASP A 98 -1.04 -6.45 -9.96
N ILE A 99 -0.35 -6.29 -8.84
CA ILE A 99 -0.56 -7.14 -7.67
C ILE A 99 -1.55 -6.45 -6.74
N HIS A 100 -2.64 -7.14 -6.45
CA HIS A 100 -3.64 -6.70 -5.48
C HIS A 100 -3.56 -7.60 -4.25
N ILE A 101 -3.38 -6.97 -3.10
CA ILE A 101 -3.30 -7.67 -1.83
C ILE A 101 -4.31 -7.09 -0.87
N HIS A 102 -5.01 -7.98 -0.18
CA HIS A 102 -6.02 -7.64 0.82
C HIS A 102 -5.62 -8.30 2.13
N PHE A 103 -5.41 -7.48 3.15
CA PHE A 103 -5.00 -7.93 4.47
C PHE A 103 -5.99 -7.42 5.52
N SER A 104 -6.22 -8.20 6.58
CA SER A 104 -6.66 -7.68 7.87
C SER A 104 -5.43 -7.40 8.75
N ILE A 105 -5.54 -6.36 9.57
CA ILE A 105 -4.48 -5.95 10.48
C ILE A 105 -4.95 -5.98 11.94
N VAL A 106 -4.02 -6.26 12.85
CA VAL A 106 -4.25 -6.11 14.29
C VAL A 106 -3.80 -4.73 14.71
N ASP A 107 -4.70 -3.95 15.28
CA ASP A 107 -4.35 -2.68 15.90
C ASP A 107 -4.97 -2.54 17.29
N SER A 108 -4.12 -2.58 18.31
CA SER A 108 -4.50 -2.48 19.71
C SER A 108 -5.05 -1.11 20.12
N GLN A 109 -4.91 -0.08 19.26
CA GLN A 109 -5.40 1.27 19.56
C GLN A 109 -6.89 1.47 19.23
N PHE A 110 -7.50 0.53 18.49
CA PHE A 110 -8.92 0.60 18.12
C PHE A 110 -9.69 -0.52 18.83
N THR A 111 -10.49 -0.14 19.81
CA THR A 111 -11.26 -1.03 20.70
C THR A 111 -12.59 -1.52 20.11
N THR A 112 -12.83 -1.31 18.81
CA THR A 112 -14.11 -1.70 18.19
C THR A 112 -13.89 -2.84 17.22
N ASP A 113 -14.72 -3.90 17.36
CA ASP A 113 -14.84 -5.13 16.56
C ASP A 113 -15.13 -4.92 15.05
N LYS A 114 -14.49 -3.93 14.43
CA LYS A 114 -14.67 -3.66 13.01
C LYS A 114 -13.47 -4.16 12.24
N ASP A 115 -13.76 -4.86 11.16
CA ASP A 115 -12.77 -5.41 10.25
C ASP A 115 -11.87 -4.26 9.74
N ASN A 116 -10.61 -4.26 10.18
CA ASN A 116 -9.60 -3.30 9.76
C ASN A 116 -8.91 -3.88 8.52
N ASN A 117 -9.44 -3.53 7.35
CA ASN A 117 -9.03 -4.08 6.07
C ASN A 117 -8.18 -3.08 5.27
N ILE A 118 -7.07 -3.57 4.72
CA ILE A 118 -6.20 -2.81 3.81
C ILE A 118 -6.18 -3.50 2.46
N LYS A 119 -6.56 -2.75 1.42
CA LYS A 119 -6.36 -3.13 0.02
C LYS A 119 -5.13 -2.39 -0.52
N LEU A 120 -4.05 -3.11 -0.74
CA LEU A 120 -2.83 -2.62 -1.38
C LEU A 120 -2.84 -3.01 -2.86
N ILE A 121 -2.61 -2.04 -3.73
CA ILE A 121 -2.50 -2.21 -5.18
C ILE A 121 -1.10 -1.77 -5.60
N LEU A 122 -0.31 -2.70 -6.13
CA LEU A 122 1.04 -2.46 -6.63
C LEU A 122 0.98 -2.56 -8.15
N LYS A 123 0.96 -1.40 -8.82
CA LYS A 123 0.76 -1.35 -10.27
C LYS A 123 2.05 -1.62 -11.03
N ASN A 124 1.89 -2.12 -12.26
CA ASN A 124 2.98 -2.44 -13.18
C ASN A 124 4.06 -3.37 -12.57
N ALA A 125 3.66 -4.25 -11.66
CA ALA A 125 4.55 -5.26 -11.07
C ALA A 125 5.07 -6.23 -12.15
N TYR A 126 4.21 -6.57 -13.11
CA TYR A 126 4.55 -7.42 -14.25
C TYR A 126 4.32 -6.69 -15.56
N LYS A 127 4.95 -7.18 -16.63
CA LYS A 127 4.56 -6.86 -18.00
C LYS A 127 4.43 -8.13 -18.80
N ASN A 128 3.50 -8.11 -19.73
CA ASN A 128 3.36 -9.16 -20.72
C ASN A 128 4.33 -8.89 -21.87
N MET A 129 5.20 -9.86 -22.16
CA MET A 129 6.00 -9.86 -23.37
C MET A 129 5.29 -10.78 -24.36
N ASP A 130 5.04 -10.29 -25.58
CA ASP A 130 4.37 -11.07 -26.63
C ASP A 130 5.01 -12.47 -26.74
N ASN A 131 4.21 -13.51 -26.47
CA ASN A 131 4.57 -14.94 -26.49
C ASN A 131 5.55 -15.48 -25.42
N GLU A 132 6.03 -14.67 -24.47
CA GLU A 132 6.99 -15.13 -23.43
C GLU A 132 6.41 -15.23 -22.01
N GLY A 133 5.15 -14.81 -21.84
CA GLY A 133 4.48 -14.79 -20.53
C GLY A 133 4.77 -13.52 -19.73
N LEU A 134 4.39 -13.53 -18.46
CA LEU A 134 4.58 -12.40 -17.56
C LEU A 134 6.01 -12.38 -17.03
N ILE A 135 6.69 -11.25 -17.22
CA ILE A 135 7.98 -10.98 -16.60
C ILE A 135 7.83 -9.87 -15.57
N VAL A 136 8.64 -9.91 -14.51
CA VAL A 136 8.69 -8.83 -13.53
C VAL A 136 9.09 -7.54 -14.26
N ASN A 137 8.25 -6.52 -14.11
CA ASN A 137 8.48 -5.20 -14.66
C ASN A 137 9.06 -4.27 -13.58
N HIS A 138 8.49 -4.29 -12.38
CA HIS A 138 8.98 -3.55 -11.22
C HIS A 138 8.95 -4.46 -9.99
N GLU A 139 10.04 -4.51 -9.22
CA GLU A 139 10.13 -5.37 -8.04
C GLU A 139 9.59 -4.65 -6.80
N TYR A 140 8.53 -5.17 -6.21
CA TYR A 140 8.06 -4.69 -4.90
C TYR A 140 8.50 -5.63 -3.78
N ILE A 141 9.03 -5.06 -2.71
CA ILE A 141 9.31 -5.75 -1.46
C ILE A 141 8.39 -5.19 -0.39
N LEU A 142 7.44 -5.99 0.05
CA LEU A 142 6.52 -5.64 1.13
C LEU A 142 7.02 -6.21 2.44
N GLN A 143 7.17 -5.37 3.46
CA GLN A 143 7.52 -5.80 4.80
C GLN A 143 6.60 -5.20 5.85
N THR A 144 6.34 -5.96 6.90
CA THR A 144 5.52 -5.55 8.06
C THR A 144 6.40 -5.46 9.31
N ILE A 145 5.95 -4.71 10.32
CA ILE A 145 6.66 -4.58 11.62
C ILE A 145 6.81 -5.92 12.34
N ASP A 146 5.86 -6.85 12.20
CA ASP A 146 5.94 -8.19 12.80
C ASP A 146 6.71 -9.20 11.96
N GLY A 147 7.28 -8.77 10.82
CA GLY A 147 8.26 -9.53 10.06
C GLY A 147 7.68 -10.39 8.95
N PHE A 148 6.41 -10.24 8.58
CA PHE A 148 5.92 -10.74 7.30
C PHE A 148 6.62 -10.01 6.15
N LEU A 149 7.08 -10.80 5.17
CA LEU A 149 7.82 -10.37 3.99
C LEU A 149 7.19 -10.99 2.73
N LEU A 150 6.85 -10.16 1.76
CA LEU A 150 6.56 -10.57 0.39
C LEU A 150 7.62 -9.97 -0.53
N SER A 151 8.30 -10.83 -1.29
CA SER A 151 9.26 -10.41 -2.32
C SER A 151 9.06 -11.26 -3.57
N MET A 152 9.28 -10.65 -4.73
CA MET A 152 9.25 -11.32 -6.03
C MET A 152 10.60 -11.98 -6.36
N ASP A 153 11.67 -11.68 -5.61
CA ASP A 153 12.97 -12.33 -5.70
C ASP A 153 13.33 -13.01 -4.36
N PRO A 154 13.19 -14.35 -4.25
CA PRO A 154 13.49 -15.08 -3.03
C PRO A 154 14.98 -15.12 -2.67
N SER A 155 15.88 -14.63 -3.55
CA SER A 155 17.31 -14.51 -3.27
C SER A 155 17.64 -13.31 -2.37
N GLN A 156 16.72 -12.34 -2.24
CA GLN A 156 16.89 -11.19 -1.37
C GLN A 156 16.65 -11.55 0.09
N LYS A 157 17.71 -12.00 0.77
CA LYS A 157 17.76 -12.06 2.23
C LYS A 157 17.89 -10.65 2.79
N ILE A 158 16.88 -10.18 3.51
CA ILE A 158 16.99 -8.98 4.33
C ILE A 158 17.99 -9.28 5.44
N LYS A 159 19.13 -8.58 5.45
CA LYS A 159 20.08 -8.61 6.58
C LYS A 159 19.39 -7.96 7.77
N LYS A 160 19.32 -8.70 8.89
CA LYS A 160 18.99 -8.15 10.21
C LYS A 160 20.03 -7.13 10.66
#